data_AF-A0A3Q8IJQ2-F1
#
_entry.id   AF-A0A3Q8IJQ2-F1
#
_cell.length_a   1.000
_cell.length_b   1.000
_cell.length_c   1.000
_cell.angle_alpha   90.00
_cell.angle_beta   90.00
_cell.angle_gamma   90.00
#
_symmetry.space_group_name_H-M   'P 1'
#
loop_
_entity.id
_entity.type
_entity.pdbx_description
1 polymer ?
#
loop_
_entity_poly.entity_id
_entity_poly.type
_entity_poly.pdbx_seq_one_letter_code
_entity_poly.pdbx_strand_id
1 'polypeptide(L)'
;MKLHLEDAYEELCAEYNTTPLCTFRSSLRNTYASLDGEVFMDASYVEGDHFCVFAELLRRLLRRPIAFIQPTIVQLDTAAPQLEHSVLYAPEEQVGHAYYAVPPRLLRIKLLLSRNVNNADVERVCRLIVVQKVLDCVPFPASHSNSTKASVQATGTLPQLSWPERATIESIDLHNCVFVSLPGGRALRAAARRNVYVQNVFLEGCSVNAAVVAQIARATRGNREQFRLVGTSS
;
A
#
# COMPACT_ATOMS: atom_id res chain seq x y z
N MET A 1 -9.64 0.12 -7.45
CA MET A 1 -10.55 0.95 -6.64
C MET A 1 -9.89 2.31 -6.40
N LYS A 2 -10.56 3.42 -6.72
CA LYS A 2 -9.98 4.77 -6.53
C LYS A 2 -9.93 5.11 -5.03
N LEU A 3 -8.82 5.72 -4.59
CA LEU A 3 -8.70 6.35 -3.28
C LEU A 3 -8.77 7.87 -3.44
N HIS A 4 -9.75 8.49 -2.81
CA HIS A 4 -10.00 9.93 -2.83
C HIS A 4 -9.21 10.59 -1.69
N LEU A 5 -7.90 10.76 -1.92
CA LEU A 5 -6.96 11.32 -0.94
C LEU A 5 -6.77 12.83 -1.12
N GLU A 6 -7.11 13.36 -2.30
CA GLU A 6 -6.89 14.74 -2.70
C GLU A 6 -7.65 15.75 -1.82
N ASP A 7 -8.93 15.50 -1.54
CA ASP A 7 -9.77 16.41 -0.76
C ASP A 7 -9.28 16.50 0.69
N ALA A 8 -8.98 15.33 1.30
CA ALA A 8 -8.43 15.27 2.66
C ALA A 8 -7.04 15.91 2.76
N TYR A 9 -6.24 15.88 1.69
CA TYR A 9 -4.97 16.57 1.64
C TYR A 9 -5.15 18.10 1.62
N GLU A 10 -6.11 18.61 0.85
CA GLU A 10 -6.41 20.05 0.80
C GLU A 10 -6.92 20.57 2.15
N GLU A 11 -7.82 19.83 2.80
CA GLU A 11 -8.29 20.13 4.16
C GLU A 11 -7.14 20.17 5.16
N LEU A 12 -6.26 19.15 5.13
CA LEU A 12 -5.08 19.11 6.01
C LEU A 12 -4.10 20.24 5.71
N CYS A 13 -3.91 20.62 4.46
CA CYS A 13 -3.09 21.77 4.11
C CYS A 13 -3.63 23.05 4.74
N ALA A 14 -4.95 23.27 4.70
CA ALA A 14 -5.60 24.40 5.36
C ALA A 14 -5.44 24.34 6.90
N GLU A 15 -5.66 23.18 7.53
CA GLU A 15 -5.47 22.98 8.98
C GLU A 15 -4.03 23.33 9.44
N TYR A 16 -3.03 23.00 8.62
CA TYR A 16 -1.62 23.22 8.91
C TYR A 16 -1.09 24.57 8.40
N ASN A 17 -1.95 25.46 7.87
CA ASN A 17 -1.57 26.75 7.27
C ASN A 17 -0.51 26.61 6.15
N THR A 18 -0.66 25.59 5.30
CA THR A 18 0.21 25.34 4.14
C THR A 18 -0.57 25.40 2.84
N THR A 19 0.06 25.84 1.76
CA THR A 19 -0.55 25.82 0.41
C THR A 19 -0.36 24.45 -0.23
N PRO A 20 -1.41 23.77 -0.75
CA PRO A 20 -1.27 22.45 -1.36
C PRO A 20 -0.22 22.41 -2.48
N LEU A 21 0.66 21.41 -2.45
CA LEU A 21 1.61 21.17 -3.55
C LEU A 21 0.88 20.56 -4.74
N CYS A 22 0.86 21.25 -5.88
CA CYS A 22 0.19 20.79 -7.09
C CYS A 22 0.68 19.42 -7.57
N THR A 23 1.99 19.15 -7.47
CA THR A 23 2.60 17.86 -7.85
C THR A 23 2.12 16.72 -6.97
N PHE A 24 2.15 16.91 -5.65
CA PHE A 24 1.69 15.89 -4.71
C PHE A 24 0.17 15.68 -4.77
N ARG A 25 -0.61 16.75 -4.89
CA ARG A 25 -2.07 16.67 -5.13
C ARG A 25 -2.39 15.84 -6.38
N SER A 26 -1.63 16.04 -7.46
CA SER A 26 -1.80 15.28 -8.70
C SER A 26 -1.45 13.80 -8.52
N SER A 27 -0.42 13.47 -7.74
CA SER A 27 -0.09 12.09 -7.35
C SER A 27 -1.24 11.44 -6.57
N LEU A 28 -1.79 12.13 -5.56
CA LEU A 28 -2.92 11.64 -4.76
C LEU A 28 -4.17 11.35 -5.60
N ARG A 29 -4.51 12.25 -6.53
CA ARG A 29 -5.67 12.08 -7.42
C ARG A 29 -5.58 10.83 -8.30
N ASN A 30 -4.36 10.37 -8.59
CA ASN A 30 -4.06 9.20 -9.40
C ASN A 30 -3.76 7.94 -8.56
N THR A 31 -4.15 7.92 -7.29
CA THR A 31 -3.92 6.77 -6.41
C THR A 31 -5.05 5.74 -6.52
N TYR A 32 -4.71 4.53 -6.95
CA TYR A 32 -5.64 3.41 -7.09
C TYR A 32 -5.14 2.18 -6.33
N ALA A 33 -6.08 1.48 -5.68
CA ALA A 33 -5.85 0.16 -5.13
C ALA A 33 -6.09 -0.93 -6.19
N SER A 34 -5.19 -1.92 -6.26
CA SER A 34 -5.37 -3.14 -7.04
C SER A 34 -6.52 -4.00 -6.47
N LEU A 35 -6.94 -5.03 -7.21
CA LEU A 35 -7.94 -6.00 -6.72
C LEU A 35 -7.45 -6.74 -5.46
N ASP A 36 -6.13 -6.92 -5.32
CA ASP A 36 -5.47 -7.55 -4.18
C ASP A 36 -5.22 -6.59 -3.01
N GLY A 37 -5.79 -5.38 -3.08
CA GLY A 37 -5.66 -4.35 -2.05
C GLY A 37 -4.30 -3.65 -2.00
N GLU A 38 -3.48 -3.73 -3.04
CA GLU A 38 -2.19 -3.02 -3.08
C GLU A 38 -2.36 -1.59 -3.54
N VAL A 39 -1.70 -0.65 -2.87
CA VAL A 39 -1.71 0.77 -3.21
C VAL A 39 -0.29 1.27 -3.28
N PHE A 40 0.05 1.93 -4.37
CA PHE A 40 1.29 2.71 -4.47
C PHE A 40 0.98 4.18 -4.18
N MET A 41 1.73 4.78 -3.25
CA MET A 41 1.66 6.22 -2.99
C MET A 41 3.01 6.87 -3.22
N ASP A 42 3.05 7.78 -4.19
CA ASP A 42 4.24 8.56 -4.51
C ASP A 42 4.24 9.90 -3.75
N ALA A 43 5.12 9.98 -2.76
CA ALA A 43 5.41 11.18 -1.98
C ALA A 43 6.84 11.70 -2.24
N SER A 44 7.40 11.43 -3.42
CA SER A 44 8.75 11.85 -3.81
C SER A 44 8.96 13.37 -3.84
N TYR A 45 7.88 14.14 -4.00
CA TYR A 45 7.89 15.61 -4.00
C TYR A 45 7.55 16.24 -2.63
N VAL A 46 7.32 15.42 -1.59
CA VAL A 46 6.88 15.90 -0.28
C VAL A 46 8.08 16.19 0.61
N GLU A 47 8.25 17.46 1.00
CA GLU A 47 9.40 17.94 1.76
C GLU A 47 8.99 19.02 2.77
N GLY A 48 9.84 19.26 3.77
CA GLY A 48 9.62 20.29 4.79
C GLY A 48 8.29 20.13 5.51
N ASP A 49 7.56 21.24 5.66
CA ASP A 49 6.27 21.26 6.39
C ASP A 49 5.20 20.39 5.73
N HIS A 50 5.28 20.14 4.43
CA HIS A 50 4.35 19.24 3.74
C HIS A 50 4.51 17.79 4.17
N PHE A 51 5.67 17.41 4.72
CA PHE A 51 5.85 16.07 5.28
C PHE A 51 4.97 15.84 6.51
N CYS A 52 4.74 16.87 7.33
CA CYS A 52 3.81 16.79 8.46
C CYS A 52 2.37 16.54 7.97
N VAL A 53 1.94 17.27 6.94
CA VAL A 53 0.63 17.10 6.29
C VAL A 53 0.49 15.69 5.71
N PHE A 54 1.50 15.21 4.99
CA PHE A 54 1.53 13.85 4.43
C PHE A 54 1.47 12.77 5.50
N ALA A 55 2.27 12.89 6.57
CA ALA A 55 2.27 11.92 7.65
C ALA A 55 0.91 11.86 8.36
N GLU A 56 0.21 13.00 8.48
CA GLU A 56 -1.13 13.06 9.03
C GLU A 56 -2.17 12.44 8.08
N LEU A 57 -2.09 12.71 6.76
CA LEU A 57 -2.92 12.04 5.76
C LEU A 57 -2.74 10.51 5.81
N LEU A 58 -1.49 10.05 5.84
CA LEU A 58 -1.15 8.64 5.97
C LEU A 58 -1.68 8.05 7.28
N ARG A 59 -1.63 8.80 8.39
CA ARG A 59 -2.23 8.39 9.67
C ARG A 59 -3.74 8.22 9.56
N ARG A 60 -4.45 9.16 8.91
CA ARG A 60 -5.90 9.06 8.70
C ARG A 60 -6.24 7.84 7.83
N LEU A 61 -5.50 7.62 6.74
CA LEU A 61 -5.64 6.47 5.84
C LEU A 61 -5.43 5.14 6.56
N LEU A 62 -4.37 5.01 7.35
CA LEU A 62 -4.06 3.80 8.11
C LEU A 62 -5.14 3.45 9.14
N ARG A 63 -5.79 4.45 9.73
CA ARG A 63 -6.85 4.25 10.73
C ARG A 63 -8.21 3.94 10.13
N ARG A 64 -8.56 4.56 9.00
CA ARG A 64 -9.90 4.47 8.42
C ARG A 64 -9.83 4.48 6.90
N PRO A 65 -9.31 3.41 6.27
CA PRO A 65 -9.14 3.37 4.81
C PRO A 65 -10.46 3.51 4.04
N ILE A 66 -11.54 2.99 4.62
CA ILE A 66 -12.90 3.09 4.08
C ILE A 66 -13.39 4.53 3.86
N ALA A 67 -12.87 5.51 4.63
CA ALA A 67 -13.27 6.91 4.49
C ALA A 67 -12.75 7.55 3.19
N PHE A 68 -11.74 6.94 2.57
CA PHE A 68 -11.10 7.42 1.35
C PHE A 68 -11.62 6.71 0.11
N ILE A 69 -12.59 5.82 0.26
CA ILE A 69 -13.18 5.07 -0.84
C ILE A 69 -14.56 5.65 -1.10
N GLN A 70 -14.75 6.22 -2.27
CA GLN A 70 -16.07 6.64 -2.75
C GLN A 70 -16.54 5.69 -3.85
N PRO A 71 -17.86 5.54 -4.06
CA PRO A 71 -18.39 4.83 -5.22
C PRO A 71 -17.84 5.45 -6.50
N THR A 72 -16.90 4.78 -7.15
CA THR A 72 -16.39 5.23 -8.44
C THR A 72 -17.42 4.83 -9.50
N ILE A 73 -18.17 5.80 -10.03
CA ILE A 73 -19.03 5.57 -11.19
C ILE A 73 -18.10 5.39 -12.40
N VAL A 74 -17.88 4.14 -12.79
CA VAL A 74 -17.18 3.83 -14.04
C VAL A 74 -18.20 4.04 -15.17
N GLN A 75 -18.13 5.18 -15.87
CA GLN A 75 -18.81 5.32 -17.15
C GLN A 75 -18.05 4.46 -18.17
N LEU A 76 -18.61 3.29 -18.48
CA LEU A 76 -18.06 2.33 -19.45
C LEU A 76 -18.13 2.82 -20.91
N ASP A 77 -18.65 4.01 -21.18
CA ASP A 77 -18.96 4.49 -22.53
C ASP A 77 -17.91 5.42 -23.17
N THR A 78 -16.83 5.78 -22.48
CA THR A 78 -15.63 6.27 -23.16
C THR A 78 -14.70 5.09 -23.36
N ALA A 79 -14.79 4.47 -24.53
CA ALA A 79 -13.85 3.50 -25.03
C ALA A 79 -12.41 3.97 -24.73
N ALA A 80 -11.78 3.35 -23.74
CA ALA A 80 -10.33 3.37 -23.65
C ALA A 80 -9.82 2.77 -24.98
N PRO A 81 -8.83 3.37 -25.64
CA PRO A 81 -8.21 2.71 -26.78
C PRO A 81 -7.75 1.34 -26.28
N GLN A 82 -8.21 0.28 -26.95
CA GLN A 82 -7.66 -1.05 -26.72
C GLN A 82 -6.16 -0.93 -26.95
N LEU A 83 -5.38 -0.99 -25.88
CA LEU A 83 -3.97 -1.30 -25.99
C LEU A 83 -3.93 -2.72 -26.56
N GLU A 84 -3.57 -2.81 -27.84
CA GLU A 84 -3.27 -4.08 -28.50
C GLU A 84 -2.10 -4.73 -27.77
N HIS A 85 -2.40 -5.54 -26.76
CA HIS A 85 -1.44 -6.48 -26.23
C HIS A 85 -1.53 -7.75 -27.06
N SER A 86 -0.45 -7.97 -27.81
CA SER A 86 -0.17 -9.12 -28.64
C SER A 86 -0.72 -10.42 -28.05
N VAL A 87 -1.48 -11.12 -28.88
CA VAL A 87 -1.93 -12.50 -28.66
C VAL A 87 -0.69 -13.37 -28.48
N LEU A 88 -0.53 -13.95 -27.29
CA LEU A 88 0.09 -15.26 -27.05
C LEU A 88 -0.12 -15.56 -25.57
N TYR A 89 -1.17 -16.30 -25.25
CA TYR A 89 -1.17 -17.35 -24.23
C TYR A 89 -2.51 -18.09 -24.33
N ALA A 90 -2.48 -19.29 -24.91
CA ALA A 90 -3.52 -20.28 -24.63
C ALA A 90 -3.39 -20.67 -23.15
N PRO A 91 -4.49 -20.82 -22.40
CA PRO A 91 -4.41 -21.29 -21.02
C PRO A 91 -4.03 -22.77 -21.06
N GLU A 92 -2.77 -23.08 -20.78
CA GLU A 92 -2.38 -24.44 -20.41
C GLU A 92 -3.01 -24.80 -19.06
N GLU A 93 -3.59 -25.99 -19.00
CA GLU A 93 -4.03 -26.62 -17.75
C GLU A 93 -2.86 -26.73 -16.78
N GLN A 94 -2.83 -25.87 -15.75
CA GLN A 94 -1.93 -26.06 -14.61
C GLN A 94 -2.66 -25.86 -13.29
N VAL A 95 -2.97 -27.01 -12.69
CA VAL A 95 -2.85 -27.35 -11.26
C VAL A 95 -3.23 -26.25 -10.27
N GLY A 96 -4.43 -26.43 -9.70
CA GLY A 96 -4.92 -25.91 -8.42
C GLY A 96 -4.03 -24.90 -7.68
N HIS A 97 -4.28 -23.63 -7.93
CA HIS A 97 -3.81 -22.54 -7.07
C HIS A 97 -5.00 -21.96 -6.31
N ALA A 98 -4.93 -22.01 -4.97
CA ALA A 98 -5.94 -21.44 -4.08
C ALA A 98 -5.79 -19.91 -4.03
N TYR A 99 -6.90 -19.20 -4.23
CA TYR A 99 -6.99 -17.75 -4.12
C TYR A 99 -7.37 -17.38 -2.68
N TYR A 100 -6.54 -16.57 -2.02
CA TYR A 100 -6.70 -16.17 -0.62
C TYR A 100 -7.40 -14.80 -0.49
N ALA A 101 -8.64 -14.75 -0.01
CA ALA A 101 -9.24 -13.56 0.64
C ALA A 101 -10.54 -13.99 1.37
N VAL A 102 -10.77 -13.75 2.67
CA VAL A 102 -11.20 -12.52 3.39
C VAL A 102 -11.56 -12.98 4.84
N PRO A 103 -11.58 -12.20 5.97
CA PRO A 103 -11.07 -10.89 6.37
C PRO A 103 -9.89 -10.98 7.39
N PRO A 104 -9.25 -9.86 7.80
CA PRO A 104 -9.55 -8.48 7.38
C PRO A 104 -9.04 -8.20 5.97
N ARG A 105 -9.88 -7.56 5.15
CA ARG A 105 -9.45 -7.04 3.84
C ARG A 105 -8.45 -5.92 4.09
N LEU A 106 -7.24 -6.10 3.60
CA LEU A 106 -6.12 -5.26 3.95
C LEU A 106 -5.65 -4.42 2.76
N LEU A 107 -5.65 -3.10 2.95
CA LEU A 107 -4.99 -2.17 2.05
C LEU A 107 -3.48 -2.17 2.35
N ARG A 108 -2.67 -2.68 1.43
CA ARG A 108 -1.21 -2.78 1.55
C ARG A 108 -0.55 -1.62 0.84
N ILE A 109 0.00 -0.69 1.62
CA ILE A 109 0.56 0.57 1.13
C ILE A 109 2.05 0.41 0.84
N LYS A 110 2.45 0.72 -0.39
CA LYS A 110 3.83 0.83 -0.86
C LYS A 110 4.16 2.31 -1.00
N LEU A 111 5.05 2.82 -0.14
CA LEU A 111 5.39 4.23 -0.05
C LEU A 111 6.69 4.51 -0.80
N LEU A 112 6.69 5.52 -1.69
CA LEU A 112 7.90 6.16 -2.18
C LEU A 112 8.05 7.52 -1.50
N LEU A 113 9.15 7.73 -0.78
CA LEU A 113 9.41 8.97 -0.03
C LEU A 113 10.42 9.85 -0.76
N SER A 114 10.37 11.17 -0.53
CA SER A 114 11.33 12.13 -1.10
C SER A 114 12.77 11.79 -0.71
N ARG A 115 13.70 11.99 -1.66
CA ARG A 115 15.15 11.95 -1.40
C ARG A 115 15.62 12.90 -0.29
N ASN A 116 14.83 13.92 0.03
CA ASN A 116 15.16 14.94 1.02
C ASN A 116 14.58 14.64 2.41
N VAL A 117 13.91 13.50 2.61
CA VAL A 117 13.44 13.10 3.95
C VAL A 117 14.61 12.86 4.89
N ASN A 118 14.46 13.31 6.13
CA ASN A 118 15.47 13.15 7.18
C ASN A 118 15.09 12.04 8.18
N ASN A 119 15.94 11.82 9.19
CA ASN A 119 15.69 10.82 10.22
C ASN A 119 14.37 11.04 11.00
N ALA A 120 13.99 12.29 11.28
CA ALA A 120 12.76 12.60 12.01
C ALA A 120 11.50 12.26 11.18
N ASP A 121 11.57 12.48 9.87
CA ASP A 121 10.51 12.13 8.92
C ASP A 121 10.32 10.61 8.83
N VAL A 122 11.43 9.87 8.71
CA VAL A 122 11.43 8.41 8.75
C VAL A 122 10.87 7.89 10.09
N GLU A 123 11.29 8.47 11.21
CA GLU A 123 10.74 8.13 12.52
C GLU A 123 9.23 8.40 12.60
N ARG A 124 8.76 9.53 12.06
CA ARG A 124 7.34 9.88 12.04
C ARG A 124 6.52 8.83 11.30
N VAL A 125 6.96 8.40 10.12
CA VAL A 125 6.31 7.32 9.36
C VAL A 125 6.39 5.99 10.12
N CYS A 126 7.56 5.63 10.65
CA CYS A 126 7.74 4.39 11.40
C CYS A 126 6.84 4.32 12.64
N ARG A 127 6.57 5.45 13.31
CA ARG A 127 5.67 5.53 14.47
C ARG A 127 4.22 5.22 14.12
N LEU A 128 3.79 5.42 12.87
CA LEU A 128 2.45 5.05 12.40
C LEU A 128 2.26 3.53 12.30
N ILE A 129 3.35 2.77 12.19
CA ILE A 129 3.31 1.30 12.06
C ILE A 129 3.04 0.68 13.43
N VAL A 130 1.83 0.21 13.65
CA VAL A 130 1.42 -0.48 14.88
C VAL A 130 2.12 -1.83 15.05
N VAL A 131 2.19 -2.33 16.29
CA VAL A 131 2.74 -3.67 16.57
C VAL A 131 1.77 -4.73 16.07
N GLN A 132 2.26 -5.65 15.25
CA GLN A 132 1.48 -6.76 14.69
C GLN A 132 2.42 -7.92 14.39
N LYS A 133 2.37 -8.97 15.20
CA LYS A 133 3.35 -10.09 15.15
C LYS A 133 2.84 -11.32 14.42
N VAL A 134 1.55 -11.35 14.15
CA VAL A 134 0.85 -12.46 13.52
C VAL A 134 0.08 -11.90 12.34
N LEU A 135 0.03 -12.66 11.26
CA LEU A 135 -0.82 -12.34 10.12
C LEU A 135 -2.26 -12.65 10.51
N ASP A 136 -3.15 -11.69 10.34
CA ASP A 136 -4.58 -11.85 10.65
C ASP A 136 -5.31 -12.70 9.57
N CYS A 137 -4.60 -13.53 8.82
CA CYS A 137 -5.13 -14.32 7.72
C CYS A 137 -5.85 -15.57 8.24
N VAL A 138 -7.14 -15.69 7.95
CA VAL A 138 -7.91 -16.93 8.14
C VAL A 138 -7.93 -17.72 6.81
N PRO A 139 -7.73 -19.05 6.81
CA PRO A 139 -7.86 -19.87 5.61
C PRO A 139 -9.31 -19.85 5.07
N PHE A 140 -9.48 -19.82 3.74
CA PHE A 140 -10.79 -19.98 3.09
C PHE A 140 -10.77 -21.21 2.16
N PRO A 141 -11.78 -22.09 2.23
CA PRO A 141 -11.88 -23.23 1.32
C PRO A 141 -12.30 -22.78 -0.09
N ALA A 142 -11.69 -23.34 -1.13
CA ALA A 142 -12.06 -23.08 -2.52
C ALA A 142 -13.55 -23.43 -2.75
N SER A 143 -14.41 -22.42 -2.90
CA SER A 143 -15.79 -22.66 -3.32
C SER A 143 -15.80 -22.95 -4.82
N HIS A 144 -16.06 -24.19 -5.19
CA HIS A 144 -16.44 -24.56 -6.56
C HIS A 144 -17.76 -23.86 -6.92
N SER A 145 -17.71 -22.69 -7.56
CA SER A 145 -18.89 -22.11 -8.20
C SER A 145 -18.95 -22.60 -9.64
N ASN A 146 -19.78 -23.62 -9.89
CA ASN A 146 -20.23 -23.96 -11.23
C ASN A 146 -21.04 -22.79 -11.78
N SER A 147 -20.40 -21.97 -12.62
CA SER A 147 -21.02 -20.88 -13.36
C SER A 147 -22.11 -21.42 -14.29
N THR A 148 -23.37 -21.28 -13.90
CA THR A 148 -24.47 -21.20 -14.87
C THR A 148 -24.67 -19.72 -15.20
N LYS A 149 -24.56 -19.42 -16.49
CA LYS A 149 -24.77 -18.10 -17.09
C LYS A 149 -26.09 -17.49 -16.63
N ALA A 150 -26.03 -16.27 -16.10
CA ALA A 150 -27.14 -15.33 -16.16
C ALA A 150 -26.59 -13.95 -16.54
N SER A 151 -26.78 -13.62 -17.81
CA SER A 151 -26.62 -12.28 -18.36
C SER A 151 -27.69 -11.38 -17.73
N VAL A 152 -27.28 -10.51 -16.82
CA VAL A 152 -28.05 -9.32 -16.45
C VAL A 152 -27.06 -8.16 -16.40
N GLN A 153 -27.33 -7.12 -17.18
CA GLN A 153 -26.66 -5.82 -17.08
C GLN A 153 -26.78 -5.32 -15.64
N ALA A 154 -25.73 -5.51 -14.85
CA ALA A 154 -25.65 -4.96 -13.52
C ALA A 154 -25.05 -3.56 -13.62
N THR A 155 -25.83 -2.54 -13.29
CA THR A 155 -25.33 -1.27 -12.77
C THR A 155 -24.48 -1.57 -11.54
N GLY A 156 -23.19 -1.75 -11.75
CA GLY A 156 -22.27 -2.31 -10.75
C GLY A 156 -22.00 -1.32 -9.63
N THR A 157 -22.83 -1.32 -8.59
CA THR A 157 -22.36 -0.93 -7.26
C THR A 157 -21.37 -2.00 -6.83
N LEU A 158 -20.10 -1.64 -6.63
CA LEU A 158 -19.15 -2.56 -6.00
C LEU A 158 -19.80 -3.01 -4.68
N PRO A 159 -20.00 -4.31 -4.45
CA PRO A 159 -20.60 -4.76 -3.19
C PRO A 159 -19.69 -4.27 -2.06
N GLN A 160 -20.27 -3.59 -1.05
CA GLN A 160 -19.57 -3.12 0.16
C GLN A 160 -18.70 -4.22 0.81
N LEU A 161 -19.08 -5.48 0.56
CA LEU A 161 -18.30 -6.70 0.74
C LEU A 161 -17.00 -6.79 -0.11
N SER A 162 -16.35 -5.69 -0.46
CA SER A 162 -15.02 -5.72 -1.11
C SER A 162 -14.06 -4.67 -0.53
N TRP A 163 -14.54 -3.85 0.40
CA TRP A 163 -13.78 -2.71 0.89
C TRP A 163 -12.74 -3.15 1.95
N PRO A 164 -11.54 -2.54 1.95
CA PRO A 164 -10.53 -2.77 2.96
C PRO A 164 -11.03 -2.26 4.32
N GLU A 165 -10.95 -3.15 5.32
CA GLU A 165 -11.30 -2.87 6.70
C GLU A 165 -10.10 -2.28 7.46
N ARG A 166 -8.89 -2.66 7.03
CA ARG A 166 -7.63 -2.22 7.62
C ARG A 166 -6.66 -1.78 6.54
N ALA A 167 -5.68 -0.98 6.93
CA ALA A 167 -4.57 -0.61 6.09
C ALA A 167 -3.26 -0.79 6.84
N THR A 168 -2.20 -1.13 6.10
CA THR A 168 -0.85 -1.29 6.63
C THR A 168 0.18 -0.78 5.65
N ILE A 169 1.34 -0.38 6.16
CA ILE A 169 2.50 -0.12 5.32
C ILE A 169 3.18 -1.47 5.05
N GLU A 170 3.25 -1.83 3.77
CA GLU A 170 3.92 -3.05 3.29
C GLU A 170 5.35 -2.77 2.87
N SER A 171 5.57 -1.65 2.17
CA SER A 171 6.88 -1.29 1.64
C SER A 171 7.19 0.19 1.88
N ILE A 172 8.46 0.47 2.20
CA ILE A 172 8.99 1.84 2.32
C ILE A 172 10.19 1.97 1.39
N ASP A 173 10.11 2.87 0.43
CA ASP A 173 11.19 3.20 -0.49
C ASP A 173 11.81 4.56 -0.11
N LEU A 174 13.11 4.51 0.20
CA LEU A 174 13.97 5.62 0.57
C LEU A 174 15.19 5.70 -0.36
N HIS A 175 15.08 5.21 -1.59
CA HIS A 175 16.18 5.22 -2.54
C HIS A 175 16.76 6.64 -2.69
N ASN A 176 18.09 6.76 -2.62
CA ASN A 176 18.85 8.02 -2.66
C ASN A 176 18.54 9.04 -1.55
N CYS A 177 18.00 8.62 -0.39
CA CYS A 177 17.79 9.50 0.77
C CYS A 177 19.07 9.70 1.60
N VAL A 178 19.93 10.64 1.20
CA VAL A 178 21.26 10.84 1.81
C VAL A 178 21.21 11.31 3.28
N PHE A 179 20.12 11.96 3.69
CA PHE A 179 19.92 12.48 5.06
C PHE A 179 19.44 11.40 6.05
N VAL A 180 19.12 10.20 5.55
CA VAL A 180 18.76 9.06 6.39
C VAL A 180 20.03 8.33 6.81
N SER A 181 20.26 8.27 8.12
CA SER A 181 21.45 7.69 8.70
C SER A 181 21.08 6.68 9.79
N LEU A 182 21.94 6.49 10.80
CA LEU A 182 21.74 5.47 11.83
C LEU A 182 20.40 5.59 12.59
N PRO A 183 19.91 6.78 13.00
CA PRO A 183 18.63 6.89 13.70
C PRO A 183 17.44 6.43 12.85
N GLY A 184 17.33 6.90 11.59
CA GLY A 184 16.29 6.48 10.66
C GLY A 184 16.37 4.99 10.36
N GLY A 185 17.57 4.44 10.15
CA GLY A 185 17.78 3.00 10.00
C GLY A 185 17.32 2.19 11.22
N ARG A 186 17.57 2.68 12.45
CA ARG A 186 17.09 2.03 13.69
C ARG A 186 15.57 2.05 13.79
N ALA A 187 14.93 3.15 13.40
CA ALA A 187 13.48 3.26 13.36
C ALA A 187 12.86 2.27 12.38
N LEU A 188 13.41 2.16 11.16
CA LEU A 188 12.99 1.20 10.14
C LEU A 188 13.17 -0.25 10.61
N ARG A 189 14.32 -0.55 11.23
CA ARG A 189 14.57 -1.86 11.83
C ARG A 189 13.52 -2.19 12.90
N ALA A 190 13.21 -1.24 13.79
CA ALA A 190 12.21 -1.45 14.83
C ALA A 190 10.81 -1.68 14.23
N ALA A 191 10.44 -0.91 13.20
CA ALA A 191 9.19 -1.07 12.46
C ALA A 191 9.09 -2.46 11.80
N ALA A 192 10.10 -2.86 11.02
CA ALA A 192 10.14 -4.15 10.33
C ALA A 192 10.10 -5.33 11.31
N ARG A 193 10.76 -5.22 12.47
CA ARG A 193 10.71 -6.26 13.49
C ARG A 193 9.37 -6.35 14.20
N ARG A 194 8.63 -5.25 14.35
CA ARG A 194 7.41 -5.20 15.17
C ARG A 194 6.13 -5.44 14.40
N ASN A 195 6.17 -5.30 13.08
CA ASN A 195 5.01 -5.47 12.23
C ASN A 195 5.36 -6.43 11.07
N VAL A 196 4.70 -7.59 11.07
CA VAL A 196 4.87 -8.64 10.07
C VAL A 196 4.53 -8.16 8.66
N TYR A 197 3.64 -7.18 8.51
CA TYR A 197 3.23 -6.67 7.21
C TYR A 197 4.31 -5.85 6.50
N VAL A 198 5.35 -5.38 7.19
CA VAL A 198 6.46 -4.65 6.57
C VAL A 198 7.37 -5.65 5.84
N GLN A 199 7.16 -5.80 4.55
CA GLN A 199 7.83 -6.80 3.72
C GLN A 199 9.05 -6.25 2.98
N ASN A 200 9.11 -4.96 2.68
CA ASN A 200 10.24 -4.38 1.94
C ASN A 200 10.65 -3.02 2.50
N VAL A 201 11.96 -2.77 2.54
CA VAL A 201 12.54 -1.47 2.85
C VAL A 201 13.70 -1.26 1.89
N PHE A 202 13.61 -0.27 1.01
CA PHE A 202 14.64 0.05 0.02
C PHE A 202 15.50 1.21 0.53
N LEU A 203 16.81 0.97 0.63
CA LEU A 203 17.78 1.90 1.26
C LEU A 203 19.02 2.14 0.39
N GLU A 204 18.95 1.78 -0.88
CA GLU A 204 20.05 2.05 -1.81
C GLU A 204 20.28 3.57 -1.91
N GLY A 205 21.53 4.00 -1.87
CA GLY A 205 21.89 5.42 -1.83
C GLY A 205 21.65 6.14 -0.49
N CYS A 206 21.22 5.45 0.58
CA CYS A 206 21.14 6.02 1.93
C CYS A 206 22.48 5.94 2.70
N SER A 207 22.67 6.85 3.66
CA SER A 207 23.84 6.87 4.56
C SER A 207 23.69 5.92 5.78
N VAL A 208 22.89 4.86 5.66
CA VAL A 208 22.61 3.93 6.76
C VAL A 208 23.74 2.91 6.91
N ASN A 209 24.14 2.64 8.14
CA ASN A 209 25.18 1.65 8.43
C ASN A 209 24.79 0.24 7.90
N ALA A 210 25.73 -0.44 7.24
CA ALA A 210 25.52 -1.75 6.62
C ALA A 210 25.01 -2.84 7.57
N ALA A 211 25.43 -2.84 8.84
CA ALA A 211 24.93 -3.80 9.83
C ALA A 211 23.44 -3.59 10.12
N VAL A 212 22.96 -2.34 10.10
CA VAL A 212 21.54 -2.02 10.24
C VAL A 212 20.76 -2.43 9.00
N VAL A 213 21.29 -2.18 7.81
CA VAL A 213 20.69 -2.64 6.54
C VAL A 213 20.52 -4.16 6.54
N ALA A 214 21.55 -4.91 6.95
CA ALA A 214 21.48 -6.37 7.06
C ALA A 214 20.42 -6.85 8.06
N GLN A 215 20.26 -6.14 9.19
CA GLN A 215 19.23 -6.46 10.19
C GLN A 215 17.81 -6.18 9.67
N ILE A 216 17.62 -5.09 8.92
CA ILE A 216 16.35 -4.77 8.26
C ILE A 216 16.04 -5.86 7.23
N ALA A 217 17.00 -6.21 6.36
CA ALA A 217 16.84 -7.24 5.34
C ALA A 217 16.50 -8.62 5.94
N ARG A 218 17.10 -8.97 7.09
CA ARG A 218 16.77 -10.22 7.81
C ARG A 218 15.34 -10.19 8.36
N ALA A 219 14.91 -9.06 8.94
CA ALA A 219 13.54 -8.91 9.46
C ALA A 219 12.50 -8.99 8.34
N THR A 220 12.70 -8.25 7.25
CA THR A 220 11.77 -8.22 6.12
C THR A 220 11.73 -9.55 5.37
N ARG A 221 12.86 -10.27 5.26
CA ARG A 221 12.88 -11.64 4.73
C ARG A 221 12.03 -12.59 5.56
N GLY A 222 12.20 -12.58 6.89
CA GLY A 222 11.39 -13.42 7.79
C GLY A 222 9.89 -13.09 7.68
N ASN A 223 9.55 -11.80 7.55
CA ASN A 223 8.18 -11.37 7.29
C ASN A 223 7.63 -11.95 5.98
N ARG A 224 8.37 -11.84 4.86
CA ARG A 224 7.96 -12.43 3.56
C ARG A 224 7.81 -13.95 3.62
N GLU A 225 8.69 -14.64 4.35
CA GLU A 225 8.57 -16.09 4.58
C GLU A 225 7.28 -16.43 5.32
N GLN A 226 6.89 -15.66 6.34
CA GLN A 226 5.61 -15.84 7.03
C GLN A 226 4.41 -15.66 6.10
N PHE A 227 4.44 -14.65 5.22
CA PHE A 227 3.40 -14.48 4.19
C PHE A 227 3.32 -15.65 3.22
N ARG A 228 4.48 -16.17 2.79
CA ARG A 228 4.54 -17.31 1.87
C ARG A 228 4.04 -18.60 2.53
N LEU A 229 4.42 -18.85 3.79
CA LEU A 229 4.05 -20.07 4.51
C LEU A 229 2.56 -20.18 4.73
N VAL A 230 1.86 -19.07 5.01
CA VAL A 230 0.39 -19.02 5.02
C VAL A 230 -0.20 -19.39 3.65
N GLY A 231 0.52 -19.09 2.57
CA GLY A 231 0.16 -19.46 1.20
C GLY A 231 0.44 -20.92 0.80
N THR A 232 1.19 -21.67 1.60
CA THR A 232 1.60 -23.07 1.31
C THR A 232 1.12 -24.07 2.36
N SER A 233 0.65 -23.63 3.51
CA SER A 233 0.10 -24.50 4.55
C SER A 233 -1.34 -24.93 4.19
N SER A 234 -1.44 -25.76 3.17
CA SER A 234 -2.63 -26.57 2.83
C SER A 234 -2.25 -27.59 1.76
#